data_AF-A0AA36MP60-F1
#
_entry.id   AF-A0AA36MP60-F1
#
_cell.length_a   1.000
_cell.length_b   1.000
_cell.length_c   1.000
_cell.angle_alpha   90.00
_cell.angle_beta   90.00
_cell.angle_gamma   90.00
#
_symmetry.space_group_name_H-M   'P 1'
#
loop_
_entity.id
_entity.type
_entity.pdbx_description
1 polymer ?
#
loop_
_entity_poly.entity_id
_entity_poly.type
_entity_poly.pdbx_seq_one_letter_code
_entity_poly.pdbx_strand_id
1 'polypeptide(L)'
;MASLEPWFIDLQHGRVRIVQRDLQSATSPHRKERAESADSIGTASTSTSSISRGPSKQTQTASDVLWCESSIFAKPPECAAAASFCSPAAFSRWLFTSAATRRNEARAESGAQAPRGARLLVGWREAKPCASALKAAMTGNTRGLRIDDTRPKSWDCEKAKELVRAMVIICEPHLKERAQDWIRSEFSLRKVLHLRVATASELPSLLREQ
;
A
#
# COMPACT_ATOMS: atom_id res chain seq x y z
N MET A 1 6.15 -18.70 30.57
CA MET A 1 6.18 -18.21 29.18
C MET A 1 5.06 -17.19 29.05
N ALA A 2 5.39 -15.90 28.87
CA ALA A 2 4.38 -14.85 28.77
C ALA A 2 3.72 -14.89 27.38
N SER A 3 2.40 -15.05 27.35
CA SER A 3 1.60 -14.96 26.13
C SER A 3 1.58 -13.50 25.68
N LEU A 4 2.18 -13.18 24.53
CA LEU A 4 2.08 -11.86 23.93
C LEU A 4 0.69 -11.74 23.29
N GLU A 5 -0.22 -11.01 23.93
CA GLU A 5 -1.52 -10.69 23.32
C GLU A 5 -1.35 -9.76 22.12
N PRO A 6 -2.11 -9.97 21.03
CA PRO A 6 -2.02 -9.14 19.84
C PRO A 6 -2.65 -7.77 20.09
N TRP A 7 -1.83 -6.72 20.02
CA TRP A 7 -2.27 -5.34 20.07
C TRP A 7 -2.63 -4.85 18.66
N PHE A 8 -3.71 -4.08 18.54
CA PHE A 8 -4.07 -3.42 17.28
C PHE A 8 -4.20 -1.92 17.49
N ILE A 9 -3.79 -1.17 16.48
CA ILE A 9 -3.88 0.29 16.45
C ILE A 9 -5.12 0.66 15.65
N ASP A 10 -6.10 1.25 16.32
CA ASP A 10 -7.27 1.85 15.67
C ASP A 10 -7.03 3.36 15.52
N LEU A 11 -7.16 3.86 14.29
CA LEU A 11 -7.01 5.27 13.93
C LEU A 11 -8.38 5.86 13.57
N GLN A 12 -9.18 6.17 14.58
CA GLN A 12 -10.41 6.93 14.37
C GLN A 12 -10.18 8.42 14.66
N HIS A 13 -10.59 9.29 13.72
CA HIS A 13 -10.63 10.74 13.91
C HIS A 13 -9.31 11.40 14.34
N GLY A 14 -8.17 10.88 13.86
CA GLY A 14 -6.85 11.44 14.18
C GLY A 14 -6.36 11.18 15.61
N ARG A 15 -7.01 10.29 16.37
CA ARG A 15 -6.50 9.80 17.66
C ARG A 15 -6.09 8.33 17.55
N VAL A 16 -4.89 8.02 18.04
CA VAL A 16 -4.39 6.65 18.18
C VAL A 16 -5.06 6.03 19.41
N ARG A 17 -5.87 5.00 19.22
CA ARG A 17 -6.34 4.15 20.33
C ARG A 17 -5.67 2.79 20.24
N ILE A 18 -4.99 2.42 21.31
CA ILE A 18 -4.49 1.06 21.52
C ILE A 18 -5.66 0.31 22.16
N VAL A 19 -6.27 -0.61 21.41
CA VAL A 19 -7.41 -1.39 21.89
C VAL A 19 -6.92 -2.82 22.13
N GLN A 20 -6.96 -3.25 23.39
CA GLN A 20 -6.77 -4.65 23.75
C GLN A 20 -8.05 -5.39 23.40
N ARG A 21 -7.95 -6.41 22.56
CA ARG A 21 -9.12 -7.20 22.13
C ARG A 21 -9.25 -8.36 23.11
N ASP A 22 -10.23 -8.28 23.99
CA ASP A 22 -10.63 -9.44 24.79
C ASP A 22 -11.02 -10.57 23.83
N LEU A 23 -10.26 -11.67 23.88
CA LEU A 23 -10.56 -12.90 23.14
C LEU A 23 -11.81 -13.54 23.77
N GLN A 24 -12.99 -12.96 23.54
CA GLN A 24 -14.24 -13.62 23.90
C GLN A 24 -14.50 -14.75 22.90
N SER A 25 -14.41 -15.97 23.42
CA SER A 25 -14.67 -17.25 22.77
C SER A 25 -15.95 -17.22 21.93
N ALA A 26 -15.81 -17.30 20.61
CA ALA A 26 -16.93 -17.44 19.69
C ALA A 26 -17.50 -18.87 19.76
N THR A 27 -18.52 -19.08 20.57
CA THR A 27 -19.42 -20.24 20.45
C THR A 27 -20.36 -20.02 19.27
N SER A 28 -20.24 -20.88 18.26
CA SER A 28 -21.05 -20.91 17.04
C SER A 28 -22.46 -21.46 17.29
N PRO A 29 -23.55 -20.80 16.86
CA PRO A 29 -24.84 -21.45 16.69
C PRO A 29 -25.09 -21.80 15.22
N HIS A 30 -25.37 -23.08 15.00
CA HIS A 30 -26.01 -23.63 13.80
C HIS A 30 -27.33 -22.90 13.48
N ARG A 31 -27.52 -22.45 12.24
CA ARG A 31 -28.87 -22.19 11.70
C ARG A 31 -28.94 -22.62 10.22
N LYS A 32 -29.81 -23.61 9.97
CA LYS A 32 -30.33 -24.03 8.65
C LYS A 32 -31.57 -23.20 8.31
N GLU A 33 -31.71 -22.76 7.07
CA GLU A 33 -32.96 -22.39 6.35
C GLU A 33 -32.55 -22.13 4.88
N ARG A 34 -32.83 -23.04 3.93
CA ARG A 34 -34.02 -23.28 3.10
C ARG A 34 -34.37 -22.13 2.12
N ALA A 35 -34.53 -22.54 0.86
CA ALA A 35 -34.71 -21.75 -0.36
C ALA A 35 -36.12 -21.18 -0.54
N GLU A 36 -36.24 -20.11 -1.36
CA GLU A 36 -37.36 -19.91 -2.30
C GLU A 36 -37.11 -18.76 -3.30
N SER A 37 -37.58 -18.96 -4.53
CA SER A 37 -37.59 -18.06 -5.69
C SER A 37 -38.60 -16.91 -5.56
N ALA A 38 -38.36 -15.79 -6.27
CA ALA A 38 -39.37 -15.10 -7.07
C ALA A 38 -38.75 -13.97 -7.92
N ASP A 39 -39.14 -13.94 -9.19
CA ASP A 39 -39.05 -12.80 -10.11
C ASP A 39 -39.86 -11.59 -9.60
N SER A 40 -39.43 -10.37 -9.89
CA SER A 40 -40.34 -9.26 -10.25
C SER A 40 -39.65 -8.02 -10.81
N ILE A 41 -40.43 -7.36 -11.66
CA ILE A 41 -40.13 -6.33 -12.64
C ILE A 41 -40.34 -4.93 -12.06
N GLY A 42 -39.46 -3.99 -12.43
CA GLY A 42 -39.78 -2.61 -12.80
C GLY A 42 -40.18 -1.61 -11.71
N THR A 43 -39.42 -0.50 -11.62
CA THR A 43 -40.00 0.86 -11.68
C THR A 43 -38.86 1.90 -11.79
N ALA A 44 -38.92 2.67 -12.86
CA ALA A 44 -38.08 3.84 -13.07
C ALA A 44 -38.50 4.95 -12.10
N SER A 45 -37.53 5.51 -11.37
CA SER A 45 -37.72 6.71 -10.55
C SER A 45 -36.87 7.84 -11.10
N THR A 46 -37.54 8.80 -11.72
CA THR A 46 -36.99 10.07 -12.19
C THR A 46 -36.60 10.91 -10.97
N SER A 47 -35.29 11.10 -10.75
CA SER A 47 -34.77 11.99 -9.71
C SER A 47 -34.47 13.37 -10.30
N THR A 48 -35.24 14.35 -9.84
CA THR A 48 -35.08 15.79 -10.07
C THR A 48 -33.77 16.29 -9.45
N SER A 49 -32.89 16.84 -10.29
CA SER A 49 -31.61 17.40 -9.87
C SER A 49 -31.79 18.86 -9.44
N SER A 50 -31.85 19.10 -8.13
CA SER A 50 -31.73 20.44 -7.55
C SER A 50 -30.24 20.81 -7.42
N ILE A 51 -29.83 21.80 -8.21
CA ILE A 51 -28.46 22.34 -8.22
C ILE A 51 -28.27 23.22 -7.00
N SER A 52 -27.76 22.64 -5.92
CA SER A 52 -27.20 23.37 -4.78
C SER A 52 -25.73 23.69 -5.07
N ARG A 53 -25.41 24.97 -5.26
CA ARG A 53 -24.01 25.46 -5.30
C ARG A 53 -23.45 25.45 -3.88
N GLY A 54 -23.00 24.26 -3.46
CA GLY A 54 -22.24 24.02 -2.24
C GLY A 54 -20.76 24.42 -2.36
N PRO A 55 -20.03 24.44 -1.22
CA PRO A 55 -18.75 25.10 -1.05
C PRO A 55 -17.63 24.46 -1.89
N SER A 56 -16.62 25.29 -2.19
CA SER A 56 -15.48 25.02 -3.07
C SER A 56 -14.93 23.59 -2.98
N LYS A 57 -14.81 22.93 -4.14
CA LYS A 57 -14.13 21.66 -4.33
C LYS A 57 -12.69 21.77 -3.84
N GLN A 58 -12.41 21.40 -2.59
CA GLN A 58 -11.08 21.00 -2.18
C GLN A 58 -10.68 19.85 -3.08
N THR A 59 -9.77 20.11 -4.00
CA THR A 59 -9.13 19.08 -4.81
C THR A 59 -8.38 18.22 -3.81
N GLN A 60 -8.98 17.10 -3.37
CA GLN A 60 -8.31 16.11 -2.55
C GLN A 60 -7.06 15.71 -3.32
N THR A 61 -5.91 16.18 -2.84
CA THR A 61 -4.59 15.80 -3.36
C THR A 61 -4.51 14.30 -3.25
N ALA A 62 -4.38 13.61 -4.40
CA ALA A 62 -4.26 12.16 -4.44
C ALA A 62 -3.16 11.76 -3.45
N SER A 63 -3.50 10.88 -2.51
CA SER A 63 -2.62 10.59 -1.39
C SER A 63 -1.32 9.93 -1.88
N ASP A 64 -0.17 10.56 -1.63
CA ASP A 64 1.15 10.13 -2.12
C ASP A 64 1.74 8.91 -1.38
N VAL A 65 0.90 7.95 -0.99
CA VAL A 65 1.33 6.77 -0.22
C VAL A 65 0.99 5.48 -0.97
N LEU A 66 1.97 4.61 -1.10
CA LEU A 66 1.81 3.24 -1.56
C LEU A 66 1.97 2.31 -0.36
N TRP A 67 1.14 1.28 -0.27
CA TRP A 67 1.16 0.34 0.84
C TRP A 67 1.49 -1.06 0.35
N CYS A 68 2.58 -1.67 0.81
CA CYS A 68 2.92 -3.05 0.51
C CYS A 68 3.24 -3.81 1.80
N GLU A 69 2.18 -4.31 2.43
CA GLU A 69 2.26 -5.21 3.57
C GLU A 69 1.20 -6.30 3.43
N SER A 70 1.66 -7.56 3.49
CA SER A 70 0.86 -8.78 3.50
C SER A 70 0.27 -9.10 4.87
N SER A 71 0.87 -8.58 5.94
CA SER A 71 0.42 -8.87 7.31
C SER A 71 -0.89 -8.16 7.65
N ILE A 72 -1.81 -8.96 8.19
CA ILE A 72 -3.17 -8.58 8.61
C ILE A 72 -3.14 -7.56 9.77
N PHE A 73 -1.99 -7.40 10.45
CA PHE A 73 -1.86 -6.55 11.63
C PHE A 73 -1.93 -5.05 11.31
N ALA A 74 -1.78 -4.67 10.04
CA ALA A 74 -1.82 -3.27 9.65
C ALA A 74 -2.85 -3.06 8.54
N LYS A 75 -4.08 -2.69 8.93
CA LYS A 75 -5.00 -2.06 8.00
C LYS A 75 -4.28 -0.84 7.43
N PRO A 76 -4.27 -0.62 6.09
CA PRO A 76 -3.70 0.60 5.54
C PRO A 76 -4.38 1.78 6.25
N PRO A 77 -3.64 2.85 6.59
CA PRO A 77 -4.25 4.02 7.20
C PRO A 77 -5.43 4.46 6.33
N GLU A 78 -6.64 4.46 6.90
CA GLU A 78 -7.92 4.57 6.16
C GLU A 78 -7.99 5.78 5.23
N CYS A 79 -7.14 6.80 5.45
CA CYS A 79 -7.18 8.05 4.71
C CYS A 79 -6.11 8.23 3.62
N ALA A 80 -5.18 7.29 3.36
CA ALA A 80 -3.92 7.71 2.72
C ALA A 80 -3.32 6.87 1.58
N ALA A 81 -3.75 5.64 1.29
CA ALA A 81 -3.05 4.86 0.25
C ALA A 81 -3.63 5.11 -1.16
N ALA A 82 -2.83 5.63 -2.09
CA ALA A 82 -3.16 5.66 -3.52
C ALA A 82 -3.25 4.25 -4.12
N ALA A 83 -2.45 3.31 -3.59
CA ALA A 83 -2.52 1.90 -3.95
C ALA A 83 -2.09 1.02 -2.77
N SER A 84 -2.72 -0.15 -2.65
CA SER A 84 -2.37 -1.19 -1.69
C SER A 84 -2.05 -2.49 -2.40
N PHE A 85 -0.98 -3.16 -1.96
CA PHE A 85 -0.45 -4.38 -2.55
C PHE A 85 -0.41 -5.47 -1.48
N CYS A 86 -1.12 -6.57 -1.74
CA CYS A 86 -1.15 -7.73 -0.85
C CYS A 86 0.16 -8.54 -0.82
N SER A 87 1.09 -8.25 -1.73
CA SER A 87 2.39 -8.94 -1.80
C SER A 87 3.45 -8.10 -2.52
N PRO A 88 4.75 -8.34 -2.25
CA PRO A 88 5.85 -7.73 -3.00
C PRO A 88 5.79 -8.02 -4.51
N ALA A 89 5.25 -9.17 -4.90
CA ALA A 89 5.07 -9.52 -6.32
C ALA A 89 4.02 -8.63 -7.00
N ALA A 90 2.89 -8.36 -6.31
CA ALA A 90 1.88 -7.42 -6.80
C ALA A 90 2.44 -6.00 -6.93
N PHE A 91 3.17 -5.53 -5.92
CA PHE A 91 3.87 -4.23 -5.98
C PHE A 91 4.87 -4.18 -7.14
N SER A 92 5.70 -5.21 -7.30
CA SER A 92 6.70 -5.26 -8.38
C SER A 92 6.04 -5.18 -9.75
N ARG A 93 4.96 -5.92 -10.01
CA ARG A 93 4.24 -5.88 -11.29
C ARG A 93 3.63 -4.52 -11.55
N TRP A 94 3.03 -3.91 -10.54
CA TRP A 94 2.52 -2.54 -10.63
C TRP A 94 3.64 -1.56 -10.98
N LEU A 95 4.76 -1.61 -10.25
CA LEU A 95 5.90 -0.70 -10.44
C LEU A 95 6.42 -0.73 -11.88
N PHE A 96 6.68 -1.93 -12.42
CA PHE A 96 7.18 -2.06 -13.79
C PHE A 96 6.14 -1.65 -14.84
N THR A 97 4.85 -1.98 -14.61
CA THR A 97 3.76 -1.59 -15.50
C THR A 97 3.59 -0.08 -15.52
N SER A 98 3.59 0.58 -14.36
CA SER A 98 3.51 2.04 -14.25
C SER A 98 4.74 2.73 -14.83
N ALA A 99 5.92 2.12 -14.74
CA ALA A 99 7.14 2.60 -15.37
C ALA A 99 7.25 2.25 -16.88
N ALA A 100 6.31 1.51 -17.46
CA ALA A 100 6.38 1.12 -18.86
C ALA A 100 6.40 2.35 -19.80
N THR A 101 7.17 2.23 -20.88
CA THR A 101 7.35 3.28 -21.91
C THR A 101 6.07 3.52 -22.71
N ARG A 102 5.89 4.73 -23.27
CA ARG A 102 4.71 5.12 -24.08
C ARG A 102 4.28 4.15 -25.18
N ARG A 103 5.23 3.43 -25.80
CA ARG A 103 4.90 2.40 -26.81
C ARG A 103 4.03 1.26 -26.26
N ASN A 104 4.05 1.03 -24.95
CA ASN A 104 3.24 0.04 -24.25
C ASN A 104 2.04 0.67 -23.51
N GLU A 105 1.86 2.01 -23.53
CA GLU A 105 0.76 2.71 -22.84
C GLU A 105 -0.62 2.41 -23.43
N ALA A 106 -0.68 2.03 -24.72
CA ALA A 106 -1.94 1.59 -25.34
C ALA A 106 -2.57 0.36 -24.68
N ARG A 107 -1.81 -0.38 -23.85
CA ARG A 107 -2.27 -1.55 -23.09
C ARG A 107 -2.39 -1.30 -21.58
N ALA A 108 -2.06 -0.10 -21.11
CA ALA A 108 -2.30 0.30 -19.72
C ALA A 108 -3.78 0.70 -19.56
N GLU A 109 -4.69 -0.24 -19.80
CA GLU A 109 -6.16 -0.08 -19.85
C GLU A 109 -6.81 0.21 -18.47
N SER A 110 -6.08 0.70 -17.49
CA SER A 110 -6.66 1.06 -16.19
C SER A 110 -6.01 2.31 -15.65
N GLY A 111 -6.64 3.44 -15.99
CA GLY A 111 -6.22 4.83 -15.73
C GLY A 111 -6.15 5.26 -14.26
N ALA A 112 -5.54 4.47 -13.39
CA ALA A 112 -5.00 5.00 -12.15
C ALA A 112 -3.66 5.66 -12.47
N GLN A 113 -3.67 6.98 -12.68
CA GLN A 113 -2.45 7.75 -12.81
C GLN A 113 -1.58 7.50 -11.59
N ALA A 114 -0.43 6.88 -11.80
CA ALA A 114 0.45 6.53 -10.69
C ALA A 114 0.91 7.81 -9.99
N PRO A 115 0.85 7.88 -8.65
CA PRO A 115 1.28 9.06 -7.91
C PRO A 115 2.76 9.32 -8.20
N ARG A 116 3.11 10.58 -8.47
CA ARG A 116 4.50 11.02 -8.65
C ARG A 116 5.09 11.35 -7.29
N GLY A 117 6.25 10.79 -7.00
CA GLY A 117 6.99 11.04 -5.77
C GLY A 117 6.39 10.31 -4.55
N ALA A 118 5.68 9.21 -4.77
CA ALA A 118 5.00 8.51 -3.70
C ALA A 118 5.99 7.93 -2.66
N ARG A 119 5.47 7.73 -1.45
CA ARG A 119 6.15 7.06 -0.34
C ARG A 119 5.65 5.63 -0.25
N LEU A 120 6.55 4.67 -0.41
CA LEU A 120 6.22 3.26 -0.22
C LEU A 120 6.35 2.88 1.26
N LEU A 121 5.25 2.53 1.88
CA LEU A 121 5.21 1.94 3.22
C LEU A 121 5.24 0.42 3.09
N VAL A 122 6.17 -0.23 3.79
CA VAL A 122 6.31 -1.69 3.76
C VAL A 122 6.44 -2.29 5.15
N GLY A 123 6.00 -3.53 5.31
CA GLY A 123 6.35 -4.33 6.48
C GLY A 123 7.83 -4.74 6.46
N TRP A 124 8.36 -5.13 7.62
CA TRP A 124 9.73 -5.61 7.75
C TRP A 124 10.04 -6.81 6.83
N ARG A 125 9.09 -7.73 6.66
CA ARG A 125 9.28 -8.95 5.84
C ARG A 125 9.28 -8.63 4.34
N GLU A 126 8.56 -7.59 3.95
CA GLU A 126 8.36 -7.11 2.58
C GLU A 126 9.45 -6.13 2.16
N ALA A 127 10.20 -5.57 3.11
CA ALA A 127 11.21 -4.55 2.84
C ALA A 127 12.26 -5.01 1.84
N LYS A 128 12.87 -6.19 2.05
CA LYS A 128 13.91 -6.69 1.14
C LYS A 128 13.39 -6.94 -0.29
N PRO A 129 12.30 -7.70 -0.53
CA PRO A 129 11.81 -7.91 -1.89
C PRO A 129 11.32 -6.61 -2.57
N CYS A 130 10.66 -5.71 -1.84
CA CYS A 130 10.23 -4.42 -2.40
C CYS A 130 11.41 -3.52 -2.78
N ALA A 131 12.44 -3.46 -1.93
CA ALA A 131 13.65 -2.71 -2.22
C ALA A 131 14.40 -3.28 -3.43
N SER A 132 14.45 -4.62 -3.56
CA SER A 132 15.02 -5.26 -4.75
C SER A 132 14.24 -4.90 -6.02
N ALA A 133 12.90 -4.85 -5.95
CA ALA A 133 12.07 -4.43 -7.09
C ALA A 133 12.33 -2.98 -7.49
N LEU A 134 12.41 -2.06 -6.51
CA LEU A 134 12.76 -0.66 -6.75
C LEU A 134 14.15 -0.52 -7.36
N LYS A 135 15.16 -1.19 -6.80
CA LYS A 135 16.52 -1.20 -7.36
C LYS A 135 16.52 -1.63 -8.82
N ALA A 136 15.84 -2.72 -9.14
CA ALA A 136 15.76 -3.25 -10.49
C ALA A 136 15.03 -2.31 -11.44
N ALA A 137 13.92 -1.70 -11.00
CA ALA A 137 13.17 -0.73 -11.80
C ALA A 137 14.01 0.52 -12.10
N MET A 138 14.76 1.02 -11.12
CA MET A 138 15.57 2.26 -11.24
C MET A 138 16.91 2.07 -11.97
N THR A 139 17.45 0.84 -12.02
CA THR A 139 18.77 0.54 -12.61
C THR A 139 18.71 -0.31 -13.88
N GLY A 140 17.54 -0.87 -14.20
CA GLY A 140 17.38 -1.85 -15.29
C GLY A 140 17.91 -3.25 -14.97
N ASN A 141 18.60 -3.46 -13.84
CA ASN A 141 19.17 -4.75 -13.49
C ASN A 141 18.16 -5.65 -12.75
N THR A 142 17.64 -6.67 -13.46
CA THR A 142 16.63 -7.59 -12.94
C THR A 142 17.18 -8.93 -12.43
N ARG A 143 18.51 -9.13 -12.40
CA ARG A 143 19.15 -10.41 -12.05
C ARG A 143 18.83 -10.94 -10.64
N GLY A 144 18.34 -10.08 -9.74
CA GLY A 144 17.91 -10.45 -8.39
C GLY A 144 16.40 -10.65 -8.22
N LEU A 145 15.61 -10.46 -9.28
CA LEU A 145 14.17 -10.67 -9.23
C LEU A 145 13.80 -12.06 -9.73
N ARG A 146 12.71 -12.60 -9.18
CA ARG A 146 12.06 -13.78 -9.75
C ARG A 146 11.70 -13.49 -11.21
N ILE A 147 11.88 -14.51 -12.06
CA ILE A 147 11.41 -14.48 -13.44
C ILE A 147 9.89 -14.32 -13.41
N ASP A 148 9.39 -13.37 -14.19
CA ASP A 148 7.98 -13.02 -14.25
C ASP A 148 7.63 -12.66 -15.70
N ASP A 149 6.94 -13.56 -16.38
CA ASP A 149 6.53 -13.41 -17.79
C ASP A 149 5.51 -12.29 -17.98
N THR A 150 4.90 -11.81 -16.88
CA THR A 150 3.97 -10.67 -16.90
C THR A 150 4.67 -9.33 -16.82
N ARG A 151 5.99 -9.30 -16.56
CA ARG A 151 6.77 -8.06 -16.55
C ARG A 151 6.84 -7.47 -17.97
N PRO A 152 6.65 -6.16 -18.15
CA PRO A 152 6.83 -5.54 -19.45
C PRO A 152 8.24 -5.78 -19.98
N LYS A 153 8.36 -6.00 -21.30
CA LYS A 153 9.64 -6.22 -21.99
C LYS A 153 10.59 -5.03 -21.85
N SER A 154 10.04 -3.82 -21.72
CA SER A 154 10.79 -2.57 -21.53
C SER A 154 10.04 -1.61 -20.62
N TRP A 155 10.78 -0.92 -19.75
CA TRP A 155 10.30 0.15 -18.89
C TRP A 155 11.33 1.28 -18.85
N ASP A 156 10.88 2.44 -18.38
CA ASP A 156 11.70 3.63 -18.20
C ASP A 156 12.22 3.70 -16.76
N CYS A 157 13.54 3.67 -16.61
CA CYS A 157 14.20 3.70 -15.30
C CYS A 157 14.04 5.06 -14.61
N GLU A 158 13.99 6.17 -15.36
CA GLU A 158 13.78 7.50 -14.78
C GLU A 158 12.33 7.65 -14.31
N LYS A 159 11.38 7.15 -15.10
CA LYS A 159 9.97 7.09 -14.67
C LYS A 159 9.82 6.29 -13.38
N ALA A 160 10.54 5.18 -13.21
CA ALA A 160 10.52 4.42 -11.96
C ALA A 160 11.02 5.23 -10.75
N LYS A 161 12.05 6.08 -10.92
CA LYS A 161 12.54 6.98 -9.86
C LYS A 161 11.53 8.06 -9.52
N GLU A 162 10.78 8.54 -10.51
CA GLU A 162 9.70 9.52 -10.31
C GLU A 162 8.51 8.91 -9.55
N LEU A 163 8.23 7.62 -9.70
CA LEU A 163 7.07 6.98 -9.04
C LEU A 163 7.24 6.87 -7.52
N VAL A 164 8.43 6.50 -7.05
CA VAL A 164 8.68 6.24 -5.62
C VAL A 164 9.92 6.99 -5.17
N ARG A 165 9.72 8.05 -4.37
CA ARG A 165 10.81 8.91 -3.86
C ARG A 165 11.40 8.40 -2.57
N ALA A 166 10.59 7.75 -1.73
CA ALA A 166 11.02 7.24 -0.45
C ALA A 166 10.35 5.91 -0.12
N MET A 167 11.02 5.13 0.72
CA MET A 167 10.53 3.88 1.27
C MET A 167 10.67 3.91 2.78
N VAL A 168 9.57 3.67 3.48
CA VAL A 168 9.50 3.62 4.93
C VAL A 168 9.20 2.18 5.34
N ILE A 169 10.11 1.61 6.11
CA ILE A 169 9.97 0.28 6.67
C ILE A 169 9.27 0.41 8.01
N ILE A 170 8.10 -0.20 8.11
CA ILE A 170 7.31 -0.30 9.33
C ILE A 170 7.71 -1.61 10.01
N CYS A 171 8.20 -1.51 11.23
CA CYS A 171 8.57 -2.68 12.02
C CYS A 171 8.21 -2.50 13.49
N GLU A 172 8.26 -3.61 14.23
CA GLU A 172 8.16 -3.57 15.68
C GLU A 172 9.36 -2.84 16.30
N PRO A 173 9.21 -2.22 17.50
CA PRO A 173 10.28 -1.46 18.13
C PRO A 173 11.58 -2.26 18.29
N HIS A 174 11.49 -3.54 18.66
CA HIS A 174 12.65 -4.39 18.88
C HIS A 174 13.41 -4.77 17.60
N LEU A 175 12.80 -4.58 16.42
CA LEU A 175 13.42 -4.83 15.11
C LEU A 175 14.05 -3.58 14.50
N LYS A 176 13.84 -2.40 15.11
CA LYS A 176 14.22 -1.11 14.53
C LYS A 176 15.72 -1.00 14.28
N GLU A 177 16.55 -1.44 15.22
CA GLU A 177 18.02 -1.43 15.07
C GLU A 177 18.47 -2.36 13.93
N ARG A 178 17.96 -3.59 13.90
CA ARG A 178 18.23 -4.55 12.83
C ARG A 178 17.82 -4.01 11.44
N ALA A 179 16.70 -3.29 11.37
CA ALA A 179 16.25 -2.65 10.14
C ALA A 179 17.17 -1.51 9.70
N GLN A 180 17.65 -0.71 10.65
CA GLN A 180 18.63 0.33 10.38
C GLN A 180 19.96 -0.24 9.88
N ASP A 181 20.45 -1.33 10.48
CA ASP A 181 21.67 -2.01 10.03
C ASP A 181 21.54 -2.56 8.61
N TRP A 182 20.39 -3.17 8.29
CA TRP A 182 20.12 -3.60 6.92
C TRP A 182 20.16 -2.41 5.94
N ILE A 183 19.48 -1.30 6.24
CA ILE A 183 19.54 -0.08 5.41
C ILE A 183 20.99 0.40 5.24
N ARG A 184 21.79 0.42 6.31
CA ARG A 184 23.20 0.83 6.25
C ARG A 184 24.00 -0.04 5.29
N SER A 185 23.72 -1.35 5.26
CA SER A 185 24.38 -2.30 4.36
C SER A 185 23.97 -2.14 2.88
N GLU A 186 22.77 -1.61 2.60
CA GLU A 186 22.24 -1.42 1.24
C GLU A 186 22.72 -0.12 0.57
N PHE A 187 24.04 0.04 0.45
CA PHE A 187 24.67 1.26 -0.05
C PHE A 187 24.17 1.71 -1.43
N SER A 188 23.96 0.77 -2.36
CA SER A 188 23.51 1.10 -3.73
C SER A 188 22.10 1.70 -3.76
N LEU A 189 21.21 1.24 -2.88
CA LEU A 189 19.82 1.70 -2.83
C LEU A 189 19.73 3.10 -2.25
N ARG A 190 20.52 3.40 -1.22
CA ARG A 190 20.54 4.73 -0.57
C ARG A 190 20.97 5.86 -1.50
N LYS A 191 21.65 5.57 -2.60
CA LYS A 191 22.03 6.56 -3.62
C LYS A 191 20.86 7.03 -4.47
N VAL A 192 19.81 6.23 -4.57
CA VAL A 192 18.69 6.46 -5.50
C VAL A 192 17.33 6.54 -4.79
N LEU A 193 17.25 6.12 -3.52
CA LEU A 193 16.01 6.02 -2.77
C LEU A 193 16.22 6.44 -1.31
N HIS A 194 15.35 7.30 -0.80
CA HIS A 194 15.33 7.67 0.61
C HIS A 194 14.73 6.54 1.45
N LEU A 195 15.57 5.82 2.18
CA LEU A 195 15.16 4.75 3.09
C LEU A 195 14.99 5.28 4.53
N ARG A 196 13.87 4.96 5.16
CA ARG A 196 13.59 5.27 6.57
C ARG A 196 13.04 4.02 7.29
N VAL A 197 13.23 3.97 8.61
CA VAL A 197 12.61 2.97 9.50
C VAL A 197 11.69 3.70 10.46
N ALA A 198 10.51 3.13 10.69
CA ALA A 198 9.51 3.65 11.60
C ALA A 198 8.85 2.52 12.38
N THR A 199 8.41 2.81 13.59
CA THR A 199 7.37 2.00 14.24
C THR A 199 5.98 2.46 13.78
N ALA A 200 4.96 1.66 14.04
CA ALA A 200 3.57 2.03 13.72
C ALA A 200 3.12 3.32 14.44
N SER A 201 3.61 3.58 15.66
CA SER A 201 3.30 4.81 16.41
C SER A 201 4.00 6.06 15.86
N GLU A 202 5.13 5.90 15.15
CA GLU A 202 5.88 7.00 14.54
C GLU A 202 5.32 7.40 13.16
N LEU A 203 4.58 6.50 12.52
CA LEU A 203 4.10 6.65 11.15
C LEU A 203 3.26 7.93 10.93
N PRO A 204 2.30 8.32 11.80
CA PRO A 204 1.54 9.56 11.60
C PRO A 204 2.39 10.82 11.60
N SER A 205 3.49 10.86 12.36
CA SER A 205 4.41 12.00 12.36
C SER A 205 5.22 12.05 11.07
N LEU A 206 5.75 10.91 10.63
CA LEU A 206 6.50 10.82 9.38
C LEU A 206 5.65 11.14 8.15
N LEU A 207 4.35 10.80 8.18
CA LEU A 207 3.45 11.10 7.07
C LEU A 207 3.16 12.61 6.92
N ARG A 208 3.32 13.39 7.99
CA ARG A 208 3.10 14.85 8.03
C ARG A 208 4.31 15.69 7.60
N GLU A 209 5.53 15.15 7.58
CA GLU A 209 6.76 15.85 7.19
C GLU A 209 6.88 16.09 5.66
N GLN A 210 5.81 16.54 5.00
CA GLN A 210 5.81 16.79 3.55
C GLN A 210 6.57 18.06 3.16
#